data_AF-A0A1V4KS01-F1
#
_entry.id   AF-A0A1V4KS01-F1
#
_cell.length_a   1.000
_cell.length_b   1.000
_cell.length_c   1.000
_cell.angle_alpha   90.00
_cell.angle_beta   90.00
_cell.angle_gamma   90.00
#
_symmetry.space_group_name_H-M   'P 1'
#
loop_
_entity.id
_entity.type
_entity.pdbx_description
1 polymer ?
#
loop_
_entity_poly.entity_id
_entity_poly.type
_entity_poly.pdbx_seq_one_letter_code
_entity_poly.pdbx_strand_id
1 'polypeptide(L)'
;MVLGMEEPRARYKRLTIEVLLDRLVLRRLYPLAIRICEYLRLSEIQGVSRILAHWACYKVQQKDKSDEEVAQAINQKLGDTPGISYSEIAARAYDCGRTELAIKLLEYEPRSGEQVPLLLKMKRSKLALSKAIESGDTDLVYTVVLHLKNELNRGTFFMTLQNQPVALSLYAEKRIEGRVGALQNAVDEYYKAKNEFAAKATEEQIKLLRLQRHLQEDLDKPYLDLSLHDTVTNLILDGHHKRAEQLYRDFKIPDKRDLEQAADAAIEHKNEAEMNFVLSKCGAGTEATVAEKLNRARAQLLKK
;
A
#
# COMPACT_ATOMS: atom_id res chain seq x y z
N MET A 1 57.26 13.52 -54.27
CA MET A 1 57.14 12.32 -53.41
C MET A 1 56.26 12.73 -52.24
N VAL A 2 55.05 12.24 -51.99
CA VAL A 2 54.30 11.04 -52.37
C VAL A 2 52.83 11.51 -52.43
N LEU A 3 52.23 11.59 -53.63
CA LEU A 3 51.22 10.65 -54.15
C LEU A 3 50.04 10.36 -53.22
N GLY A 4 48.88 10.89 -53.62
CA GLY A 4 47.60 10.17 -53.66
C GLY A 4 46.93 9.84 -52.33
N MET A 5 45.80 10.48 -52.06
CA MET A 5 44.53 9.80 -51.74
C MET A 5 43.39 10.80 -52.02
N GLU A 6 42.88 10.77 -53.26
CA GLU A 6 41.46 11.01 -53.47
C GLU A 6 40.71 9.92 -52.71
N GLU A 7 39.87 10.30 -51.74
CA GLU A 7 38.84 9.45 -51.15
C GLU A 7 37.71 10.37 -50.64
N PRO A 8 36.45 9.92 -50.68
CA PRO A 8 35.53 10.29 -51.75
C PRO A 8 34.33 11.08 -51.23
N ARG A 9 33.55 11.66 -52.16
CA ARG A 9 32.22 12.26 -51.96
C ARG A 9 31.16 11.25 -51.44
N ALA A 10 31.37 10.62 -50.28
CA ALA A 10 30.62 9.45 -49.83
C ALA A 10 30.22 9.47 -48.33
N ARG A 11 29.81 10.64 -47.79
CA ARG A 11 28.94 10.69 -46.59
C ARG A 11 27.74 11.62 -46.77
N TYR A 12 27.12 11.63 -47.95
CA TYR A 12 25.68 11.83 -48.00
C TYR A 12 25.03 10.57 -47.43
N LYS A 13 24.97 10.45 -46.09
CA LYS A 13 24.06 9.49 -45.44
C LYS A 13 22.68 9.78 -46.05
N ARG A 14 22.07 8.79 -46.70
CA ARG A 14 20.72 8.91 -47.28
C ARG A 14 19.85 9.69 -46.30
N LEU A 15 19.36 10.85 -46.73
CA LEU A 15 18.50 11.68 -45.91
C LEU A 15 17.15 10.95 -45.80
N THR A 16 17.02 10.09 -44.80
CA THR A 16 15.74 9.48 -44.48
C THR A 16 14.82 10.56 -43.89
N ILE A 17 13.51 10.37 -44.06
CA ILE A 17 12.50 11.27 -43.50
C ILE A 17 12.71 11.46 -42.00
N GLU A 18 13.06 10.39 -41.27
CA GLU A 18 13.39 10.42 -39.84
C GLU A 18 14.57 11.35 -39.52
N VAL A 19 15.67 11.26 -40.27
CA VAL A 19 16.86 12.11 -40.05
C VAL A 19 16.55 13.57 -40.37
N LEU A 20 15.69 13.83 -41.37
CA LEU A 20 15.22 15.18 -41.67
C LEU A 20 14.38 15.74 -40.51
N LEU A 21 13.41 14.96 -40.01
CA LEU A 21 12.56 15.36 -38.89
C LEU A 21 13.38 15.61 -37.62
N ASP A 22 14.31 14.72 -37.29
CA ASP A 22 15.21 14.90 -36.14
C ASP A 22 16.04 16.19 -36.25
N ARG A 23 16.55 16.51 -37.44
CA ARG A 23 17.28 17.77 -37.67
C ARG A 23 16.40 19.01 -37.51
N LEU A 24 15.14 18.95 -37.97
CA LEU A 24 14.19 20.05 -37.82
C LEU A 24 13.82 20.27 -36.35
N VAL A 25 13.58 19.18 -35.62
CA VAL A 25 13.27 19.17 -34.19
C VAL A 25 14.45 19.74 -33.38
N LEU A 26 15.68 19.31 -33.65
CA LEU A 26 16.90 19.84 -33.02
C LEU A 26 17.11 21.33 -33.28
N ARG A 27 16.72 21.82 -34.47
CA ARG A 27 16.73 23.25 -34.83
C ARG A 27 15.51 24.01 -34.33
N ARG A 28 14.60 23.36 -33.59
CA ARG A 28 13.38 23.95 -33.02
C ARG A 28 12.37 24.42 -34.07
N LEU A 29 12.45 23.87 -35.28
CA LEU A 29 11.52 24.16 -36.39
C LEU A 29 10.29 23.24 -36.31
N TYR A 30 9.63 23.23 -35.14
CA TYR A 30 8.51 22.32 -34.84
C TYR A 30 7.33 22.46 -35.82
N PRO A 31 6.85 23.67 -36.19
CA PRO A 31 5.73 23.79 -37.12
C PRO A 31 6.04 23.18 -38.49
N LEU A 32 7.27 23.37 -38.99
CA LEU A 32 7.70 22.80 -40.26
C LEU A 32 7.79 21.27 -40.20
N ALA A 33 8.32 20.73 -39.10
CA ALA A 33 8.38 19.29 -38.87
C ALA A 33 6.98 18.66 -38.82
N ILE A 34 6.01 19.31 -38.15
CA ILE A 34 4.62 18.85 -38.07
C ILE A 34 3.98 18.83 -39.47
N ARG A 35 4.11 19.91 -40.24
CA ARG A 35 3.55 19.96 -41.61
C ARG A 35 4.14 18.90 -42.53
N ILE A 36 5.42 18.56 -42.35
CA ILE A 36 6.06 17.47 -43.09
C ILE A 36 5.48 16.11 -42.67
N CYS A 37 5.28 15.87 -41.38
CA CYS A 37 4.62 14.64 -40.90
C CYS A 37 3.19 14.49 -41.43
N GLU A 38 2.40 15.57 -41.41
CA GLU A 38 1.03 15.60 -41.95
C GLU A 38 1.02 15.32 -43.46
N TYR A 39 1.92 15.97 -44.21
CA TYR A 39 2.04 15.79 -45.66
C TYR A 39 2.41 14.34 -46.03
N LEU A 40 3.32 13.74 -45.28
CA LEU A 40 3.79 12.37 -45.49
C LEU A 40 2.84 11.30 -44.90
N ARG A 41 1.76 11.71 -44.23
CA ARG A 41 0.79 10.82 -43.56
C ARG A 41 1.44 9.79 -42.64
N LEU A 42 2.48 10.22 -41.92
CA LEU A 42 3.10 9.38 -40.90
C LEU A 42 2.07 9.10 -39.79
N SER A 43 2.15 7.93 -39.16
CA SER A 43 1.25 7.61 -38.04
C SER A 43 1.42 8.66 -36.94
N GLU A 44 0.33 9.04 -36.27
CA GLU A 44 0.34 10.08 -35.24
C GLU A 44 1.39 9.80 -34.16
N ILE A 45 1.51 8.52 -33.79
CA ILE A 45 2.46 8.00 -32.80
C ILE A 45 3.93 8.15 -33.28
N GLN A 46 4.22 7.88 -34.56
CA GLN A 46 5.60 7.94 -35.08
C GLN A 46 6.01 9.34 -35.56
N GLY A 47 5.05 10.21 -35.87
CA GLY A 47 5.29 11.54 -36.43
C GLY A 47 5.05 12.66 -35.44
N VAL A 48 3.79 13.07 -35.30
CA VAL A 48 3.41 14.33 -34.62
C VAL A 48 3.61 14.23 -33.11
N SER A 49 3.21 13.11 -32.49
CA SER A 49 3.33 12.93 -31.03
C SER A 49 4.77 13.01 -30.55
N ARG A 50 5.73 12.44 -31.29
CA ARG A 50 7.17 12.55 -31.00
C ARG A 50 7.68 13.99 -31.07
N ILE A 51 7.26 14.75 -32.10
CA ILE A 51 7.66 16.15 -32.26
C ILE A 51 7.10 17.00 -31.12
N LEU A 52 5.83 16.77 -30.75
CA LEU A 52 5.16 17.45 -29.65
C LEU A 52 5.79 17.13 -28.30
N ALA A 53 6.15 15.88 -28.04
CA ALA A 53 6.86 15.47 -26.83
C ALA A 53 8.23 16.17 -26.71
N HIS A 54 8.99 16.26 -27.82
CA HIS A 54 10.26 17.00 -27.82
C HIS A 54 10.05 18.51 -27.61
N TRP A 55 9.01 19.09 -28.23
CA TRP A 55 8.64 20.49 -28.00
C TRP A 55 8.31 20.73 -26.52
N ALA A 56 7.53 19.86 -25.88
CA ALA A 56 7.19 19.96 -24.47
C ALA A 56 8.43 19.82 -23.57
N CYS A 57 9.32 18.86 -23.87
CA CYS A 57 10.61 18.70 -23.19
C CYS A 57 11.50 19.94 -23.30
N TYR A 58 11.48 20.63 -24.44
CA TYR A 58 12.17 21.91 -24.61
C TYR A 58 11.47 23.02 -23.82
N LYS A 59 10.13 23.02 -23.79
CA LYS A 59 9.32 24.02 -23.10
C LYS A 59 9.56 24.01 -21.59
N VAL A 60 9.65 22.82 -20.97
CA VAL A 60 9.89 22.71 -19.52
C VAL A 60 11.26 23.23 -19.09
N GLN A 61 12.24 23.26 -19.99
CA GLN A 61 13.59 23.79 -19.74
C GLN A 61 13.65 25.33 -19.68
N GLN A 62 12.60 26.02 -20.10
CA GLN A 62 12.54 27.49 -20.12
C GLN A 62 12.38 28.04 -18.69
N LYS A 63 13.49 28.52 -18.11
CA LYS A 63 13.53 29.08 -16.74
C LYS A 63 13.01 30.52 -16.63
N ASP A 64 12.81 31.18 -17.76
CA ASP A 64 12.31 32.56 -17.86
C ASP A 64 10.79 32.69 -17.64
N LYS A 65 10.06 31.57 -17.57
CA LYS A 65 8.60 31.52 -17.48
C LYS A 65 8.15 30.85 -16.21
N SER A 66 6.99 31.26 -15.69
CA SER A 66 6.41 30.64 -14.51
C SER A 66 6.04 29.17 -14.77
N ASP A 67 6.07 28.36 -13.71
CA ASP A 67 5.68 26.94 -13.79
C ASP A 67 4.21 26.77 -14.23
N GLU A 68 3.34 27.72 -13.85
CA GLU A 68 1.93 27.73 -14.24
C GLU A 68 1.75 27.96 -15.75
N GLU A 69 2.37 29.01 -16.29
CA GLU A 69 2.27 29.33 -17.72
C GLU A 69 2.82 28.20 -18.59
N VAL A 70 3.90 27.55 -18.13
CA VAL A 70 4.49 26.42 -18.86
C VAL A 70 3.57 25.21 -18.83
N ALA A 71 3.01 24.86 -17.67
CA ALA A 71 2.07 23.74 -17.55
C ALA A 71 0.82 23.95 -18.42
N GLN A 72 0.21 25.13 -18.36
CA GLN A 72 -0.98 25.48 -19.15
C GLN A 72 -0.68 25.46 -20.65
N ALA A 73 0.43 26.05 -21.08
CA ALA A 73 0.81 26.06 -22.50
C ALA A 73 1.05 24.65 -23.04
N ILE A 74 1.66 23.77 -22.24
CA ILE A 74 1.88 22.37 -22.60
C ILE A 74 0.53 21.65 -22.71
N ASN A 75 -0.34 21.75 -21.70
CA ASN A 75 -1.65 21.11 -21.72
C ASN A 75 -2.54 21.61 -22.87
N GLN A 76 -2.58 22.91 -23.14
CA GLN A 76 -3.33 23.47 -24.28
C GLN A 76 -2.86 22.96 -25.64
N LYS A 77 -1.57 22.62 -25.77
CA LYS A 77 -0.98 22.18 -27.04
C LYS A 77 -1.02 20.66 -27.22
N LEU A 78 -0.84 19.91 -26.14
CA LEU A 78 -0.83 18.45 -26.15
C LEU A 78 -2.23 17.89 -25.96
N GLY A 79 -3.04 18.45 -25.04
CA GLY A 79 -4.36 17.94 -24.69
C GLY A 79 -4.34 16.43 -24.48
N ASP A 80 -5.27 15.75 -25.13
CA ASP A 80 -5.42 14.28 -25.14
C ASP A 80 -4.76 13.62 -26.36
N THR A 81 -3.71 14.25 -26.93
CA THR A 81 -3.04 13.71 -28.12
C THR A 81 -2.53 12.29 -27.85
N PRO A 82 -2.95 11.28 -28.63
CA PRO A 82 -2.61 9.89 -28.37
C PRO A 82 -1.11 9.63 -28.50
N GLY A 83 -0.59 8.79 -27.60
CA GLY A 83 0.81 8.39 -27.59
C GLY A 83 1.76 9.38 -26.90
N ILE A 84 1.26 10.47 -26.33
CA ILE A 84 2.07 11.38 -25.52
C ILE A 84 1.94 11.00 -24.04
N SER A 85 3.08 10.92 -23.35
CA SER A 85 3.13 10.70 -21.90
C SER A 85 3.52 11.98 -21.18
N TYR A 86 2.63 12.45 -20.31
CA TYR A 86 2.91 13.57 -19.42
C TYR A 86 3.94 13.19 -18.35
N SER A 87 4.01 11.90 -17.95
CA SER A 87 5.04 11.42 -17.01
C SER A 87 6.47 11.63 -17.54
N GLU A 88 6.72 11.38 -18.83
CA GLU A 88 8.03 11.62 -19.46
C GLU A 88 8.40 13.12 -19.44
N ILE A 89 7.43 13.98 -19.75
CA ILE A 89 7.62 15.44 -19.78
C ILE A 89 7.86 15.96 -18.35
N ALA A 90 7.10 15.47 -17.39
CA ALA A 90 7.26 15.80 -15.97
C ALA A 90 8.62 15.33 -15.43
N ALA A 91 9.09 14.14 -15.83
CA ALA A 91 10.42 13.66 -15.46
C ALA A 91 11.51 14.61 -15.97
N ARG A 92 11.38 15.11 -17.20
CA ARG A 92 12.28 16.13 -17.74
C ARG A 92 12.22 17.44 -16.96
N ALA A 93 11.03 17.89 -16.55
CA ALA A 93 10.87 19.09 -15.73
C ALA A 93 11.57 18.93 -14.36
N TYR A 94 11.44 17.75 -13.74
CA TYR A 94 12.10 17.41 -12.50
C TYR A 94 13.63 17.37 -12.63
N ASP A 95 14.15 16.75 -13.69
CA ASP A 95 15.60 16.73 -13.98
C ASP A 95 16.18 18.15 -14.17
N CYS A 96 15.34 19.11 -14.59
CA CYS A 96 15.70 20.52 -14.72
C CYS A 96 15.59 21.31 -13.39
N GLY A 97 15.20 20.66 -12.30
CA GLY A 97 14.99 21.26 -10.97
C GLY A 97 13.64 21.96 -10.78
N ARG A 98 12.69 21.80 -11.72
CA ARG A 98 11.36 22.41 -11.65
C ARG A 98 10.34 21.43 -11.07
N THR A 99 10.46 21.16 -9.78
CA THR A 99 9.64 20.15 -9.09
C THR A 99 8.15 20.49 -9.12
N GLU A 100 7.77 21.76 -8.94
CA GLU A 100 6.36 22.16 -8.94
C GLU A 100 5.74 22.03 -10.34
N LEU A 101 6.45 22.44 -11.39
CA LEU A 101 6.05 22.17 -12.77
C LEU A 101 5.87 20.66 -13.04
N ALA A 102 6.78 19.82 -12.56
CA ALA A 102 6.69 18.37 -12.74
C ALA A 102 5.42 17.80 -12.08
N ILE A 103 5.06 18.27 -10.87
CA ILE A 103 3.84 17.87 -10.18
C ILE A 103 2.60 18.30 -10.97
N LYS A 104 2.55 19.55 -11.45
CA LYS A 104 1.42 20.05 -12.25
C LYS A 104 1.25 19.29 -13.56
N LEU A 105 2.35 18.96 -14.24
CA LEU A 105 2.30 18.18 -15.47
C LEU A 105 1.78 16.76 -15.22
N LEU A 106 2.13 16.17 -14.07
CA LEU A 106 1.64 14.85 -13.67
C LEU A 106 0.13 14.81 -13.39
N GLU A 107 -0.52 15.93 -13.09
CA GLU A 107 -1.98 15.98 -12.92
C GLU A 107 -2.73 15.70 -14.24
N TYR A 108 -2.08 15.93 -15.38
CA TYR A 108 -2.61 15.63 -16.71
C TYR A 108 -2.30 14.21 -17.19
N GLU A 109 -1.55 13.40 -16.42
CA GLU A 109 -1.29 11.99 -16.80
C GLU A 109 -2.45 11.10 -16.35
N PRO A 110 -3.24 10.52 -17.27
CA PRO A 110 -4.39 9.67 -16.92
C PRO A 110 -3.97 8.32 -16.31
N ARG A 111 -2.74 7.87 -16.53
CA ARG A 111 -2.23 6.58 -16.05
C ARG A 111 -1.60 6.73 -14.67
N SER A 112 -2.34 6.36 -13.63
CA SER A 112 -1.83 6.39 -12.24
C SER A 112 -0.57 5.55 -12.05
N GLY A 113 -0.41 4.44 -12.78
CA GLY A 113 0.79 3.60 -12.77
C GLY A 113 2.06 4.31 -13.27
N GLU A 114 1.93 5.35 -14.09
CA GLU A 114 3.05 6.19 -14.54
C GLU A 114 3.26 7.41 -13.62
N GLN A 115 2.17 7.91 -13.04
CA GLN A 115 2.18 9.06 -12.15
C GLN A 115 2.86 8.77 -10.80
N VAL A 116 2.45 7.67 -10.15
CA VAL A 116 2.86 7.34 -8.78
C VAL A 116 4.37 7.08 -8.66
N PRO A 117 5.05 6.32 -9.55
CA PRO A 117 6.49 6.12 -9.46
C PRO A 117 7.29 7.43 -9.55
N LEU A 118 6.86 8.38 -10.39
CA LEU A 118 7.53 9.66 -10.48
C LEU A 118 7.29 10.51 -9.22
N LEU A 119 6.09 10.51 -8.64
CA LEU A 119 5.82 11.17 -7.36
C LEU A 119 6.71 10.62 -6.22
N LEU A 120 6.95 9.31 -6.19
CA LEU A 120 7.87 8.68 -5.24
C LEU A 120 9.31 9.15 -5.47
N LYS A 121 9.79 9.15 -6.72
CA LYS A 121 11.13 9.66 -7.09
C LYS A 121 11.33 11.11 -6.65
N MET A 122 10.29 11.95 -6.74
CA MET A 122 10.31 13.34 -6.30
C MET A 122 10.14 13.53 -4.78
N LYS A 123 10.16 12.45 -3.98
CA LYS A 123 9.93 12.46 -2.52
C LYS A 123 8.57 13.04 -2.11
N ARG A 124 7.56 12.98 -2.99
CA ARG A 124 6.18 13.40 -2.70
C ARG A 124 5.35 12.23 -2.19
N SER A 125 5.86 11.55 -1.17
CA SER A 125 5.31 10.34 -0.54
C SER A 125 3.82 10.39 -0.21
N LYS A 126 3.36 11.49 0.41
CA LYS A 126 1.94 11.65 0.80
C LYS A 126 1.02 11.77 -0.42
N LEU A 127 1.45 12.53 -1.43
CA LEU A 127 0.72 12.71 -2.68
C LEU A 127 0.71 11.43 -3.52
N ALA A 128 1.83 10.70 -3.54
CA ALA A 128 1.91 9.39 -4.20
C ALA A 128 0.91 8.39 -3.59
N LEU A 129 0.79 8.38 -2.26
CA LEU A 129 -0.17 7.51 -1.57
C LEU A 129 -1.61 7.90 -1.87
N SER A 130 -1.95 9.19 -1.82
CA SER A 130 -3.31 9.64 -2.14
C SER A 130 -3.69 9.31 -3.59
N LYS A 131 -2.77 9.54 -4.54
CA LYS A 131 -2.99 9.21 -5.96
C LYS A 131 -3.11 7.71 -6.22
N ALA A 132 -2.34 6.88 -5.51
CA ALA A 132 -2.51 5.44 -5.58
C ALA A 132 -3.90 5.01 -5.05
N ILE A 133 -4.37 5.60 -3.95
CA ILE A 133 -5.70 5.29 -3.40
C ILE A 133 -6.81 5.75 -4.35
N GLU A 134 -6.71 6.96 -4.91
CA GLU A 134 -7.65 7.49 -5.90
C GLU A 134 -7.76 6.61 -7.15
N SER A 135 -6.67 5.93 -7.53
CA SER A 135 -6.66 5.03 -8.68
C SER A 135 -7.46 3.73 -8.46
N GLY A 136 -7.72 3.35 -7.21
CA GLY A 136 -8.35 2.08 -6.85
C GLY A 136 -7.47 0.84 -7.08
N ASP A 137 -6.23 1.00 -7.57
CA ASP A 137 -5.29 -0.09 -7.79
C ASP A 137 -4.63 -0.50 -6.45
N THR A 138 -5.07 -1.64 -5.91
CA THR A 138 -4.58 -2.19 -4.64
C THR A 138 -3.10 -2.56 -4.67
N ASP A 139 -2.57 -2.94 -5.83
CA ASP A 139 -1.16 -3.28 -5.99
C ASP A 139 -0.30 -2.02 -6.04
N LEU A 140 -0.79 -0.97 -6.68
CA LEU A 140 -0.14 0.35 -6.66
C LEU A 140 -0.12 0.95 -5.25
N VAL A 141 -1.23 0.88 -4.51
CA VAL A 141 -1.30 1.31 -3.10
C VAL A 141 -0.29 0.54 -2.26
N TYR A 142 -0.25 -0.78 -2.39
CA TYR A 142 0.69 -1.61 -1.64
C TYR A 142 2.15 -1.30 -1.98
N THR A 143 2.44 -1.07 -3.27
CA THR A 143 3.78 -0.67 -3.74
C THR A 143 4.23 0.63 -3.07
N VAL A 144 3.36 1.63 -3.00
CA VAL A 144 3.64 2.89 -2.28
C VAL A 144 3.88 2.62 -0.81
N VAL A 145 3.02 1.85 -0.13
CA VAL A 145 3.17 1.55 1.29
C VAL A 145 4.49 0.84 1.60
N LEU A 146 4.90 -0.12 0.78
CA LEU A 146 6.21 -0.78 0.93
C LEU A 146 7.37 0.18 0.75
N HIS A 147 7.29 1.09 -0.21
CA HIS A 147 8.29 2.12 -0.40
C HIS A 147 8.38 3.03 0.83
N LEU A 148 7.25 3.47 1.38
CA LEU A 148 7.20 4.29 2.60
C LEU A 148 7.78 3.57 3.81
N LYS A 149 7.59 2.26 3.93
CA LYS A 149 8.16 1.46 5.03
C LYS A 149 9.69 1.45 5.02
N ASN A 150 10.29 1.47 3.83
CA ASN A 150 11.75 1.45 3.68
C ASN A 150 12.37 2.84 3.86
N GLU A 151 11.65 3.90 3.47
CA GLU A 151 12.13 5.29 3.56
C GLU A 151 11.88 5.94 4.93
N LEU A 152 10.76 5.62 5.59
CA LEU A 152 10.34 6.29 6.82
C LEU A 152 10.74 5.49 8.06
N ASN A 153 11.02 6.20 9.16
CA ASN A 153 11.11 5.55 10.47
C ASN A 153 9.74 4.98 10.89
N ARG A 154 9.75 4.00 11.82
CA ARG A 154 8.53 3.30 12.25
C ARG A 154 7.42 4.26 12.71
N GLY A 155 7.75 5.28 13.50
CA GLY A 155 6.76 6.23 14.02
C GLY A 155 6.10 7.05 12.92
N THR A 156 6.89 7.65 12.02
CA THR A 156 6.40 8.44 10.90
C THR A 156 5.63 7.59 9.89
N PHE A 157 6.05 6.34 9.67
CA PHE A 157 5.34 5.37 8.84
C PHE A 157 3.93 5.10 9.37
N PHE A 158 3.79 4.72 10.65
CA PHE A 158 2.49 4.43 11.24
C PHE A 158 1.61 5.67 11.34
N MET A 159 2.17 6.84 11.69
CA MET A 159 1.42 8.11 11.66
C MET A 159 0.87 8.42 10.27
N THR A 160 1.66 8.16 9.21
CA THR A 160 1.21 8.39 7.82
C THR A 160 0.08 7.43 7.43
N LEU A 161 0.18 6.16 7.81
CA LEU A 161 -0.84 5.14 7.53
C LEU A 161 -2.12 5.33 8.35
N GLN A 162 -2.03 5.77 9.61
CA GLN A 162 -3.19 6.05 10.45
C GLN A 162 -4.10 7.13 9.84
N ASN A 163 -3.51 8.09 9.13
CA ASN A 163 -4.26 9.12 8.41
C ASN A 163 -4.86 8.61 7.08
N GLN A 164 -4.65 7.34 6.71
CA GLN A 164 -5.07 6.73 5.44
C GLN A 164 -5.60 5.30 5.68
N PRO A 165 -6.86 5.15 6.14
CA PRO A 165 -7.40 3.87 6.61
C PRO A 165 -7.39 2.76 5.54
N VAL A 166 -7.59 3.11 4.26
CA VAL A 166 -7.52 2.16 3.13
C VAL A 166 -6.11 1.56 3.01
N ALA A 167 -5.07 2.39 3.07
CA ALA A 167 -3.69 1.93 3.00
C ALA A 167 -3.29 1.11 4.23
N LEU A 168 -3.78 1.49 5.42
CA LEU A 168 -3.57 0.74 6.66
C LEU A 168 -4.21 -0.66 6.59
N SER A 169 -5.46 -0.74 6.12
CA SER A 169 -6.17 -2.00 5.95
C SER A 169 -5.45 -2.93 4.98
N LEU A 170 -5.11 -2.43 3.79
CA LEU A 170 -4.37 -3.20 2.77
C LEU A 170 -3.00 -3.66 3.27
N TYR A 171 -2.31 -2.81 4.04
CA TYR A 171 -1.02 -3.19 4.65
C TYR A 171 -1.18 -4.30 5.69
N ALA A 172 -2.23 -4.23 6.51
CA ALA A 172 -2.53 -5.26 7.51
C ALA A 172 -2.92 -6.59 6.84
N GLU A 173 -3.78 -6.54 5.82
CA GLU A 173 -4.27 -7.69 5.06
C GLU A 173 -3.12 -8.46 4.38
N LYS A 174 -2.31 -7.79 3.54
CA LYS A 174 -1.17 -8.43 2.86
C LYS A 174 -0.09 -8.90 3.85
N ARG A 175 0.03 -8.28 5.04
CA ARG A 175 0.93 -8.76 6.11
C ARG A 175 0.45 -10.09 6.69
N ILE A 176 -0.86 -10.30 6.83
CA ILE A 176 -1.40 -11.56 7.38
C ILE A 176 -1.22 -12.68 6.36
N GLU A 177 -1.55 -12.46 5.09
CA GLU A 177 -1.38 -13.50 4.06
C GLU A 177 0.07 -13.92 3.88
N GLY A 178 1.01 -12.97 3.86
CA GLY A 178 2.44 -13.27 3.81
C GLY A 178 2.93 -14.06 5.03
N ARG A 179 2.41 -13.76 6.23
CA ARG A 179 2.73 -14.50 7.45
C ARG A 179 2.14 -15.90 7.45
N VAL A 180 0.89 -16.03 7.01
CA VAL A 180 0.20 -17.32 6.86
C VAL A 180 0.96 -18.21 5.87
N GLY A 181 1.43 -17.65 4.74
CA GLY A 181 2.27 -18.39 3.79
C GLY A 181 3.60 -18.86 4.41
N ALA A 182 4.28 -17.99 5.16
CA ALA A 182 5.52 -18.37 5.85
C ALA A 182 5.29 -19.45 6.93
N LEU A 183 4.21 -19.35 7.70
CA LEU A 183 3.83 -20.36 8.68
C LEU A 183 3.44 -21.68 8.01
N GLN A 184 2.77 -21.65 6.86
CA GLN A 184 2.44 -22.86 6.11
C GLN A 184 3.69 -23.59 5.64
N ASN A 185 4.69 -22.86 5.13
CA ASN A 185 5.99 -23.45 4.81
C ASN A 185 6.65 -24.09 6.04
N ALA A 186 6.54 -23.46 7.22
CA ALA A 186 7.07 -24.03 8.46
C ALA A 186 6.32 -25.30 8.88
N VAL A 187 4.99 -25.36 8.71
CA VAL A 187 4.18 -26.57 8.93
C VAL A 187 4.70 -27.73 8.08
N ASP A 188 4.92 -27.48 6.78
CA ASP A 188 5.41 -28.50 5.84
C ASP A 188 6.80 -29.02 6.26
N GLU A 189 7.71 -28.13 6.68
CA GLU A 189 9.02 -28.51 7.20
C GLU A 189 8.95 -29.30 8.51
N TYR A 190 8.03 -28.94 9.42
CA TYR A 190 7.84 -29.71 10.66
C TYR A 190 7.31 -31.12 10.40
N TYR A 191 6.39 -31.29 9.46
CA TYR A 191 5.94 -32.63 9.07
C TYR A 191 7.05 -33.45 8.41
N LYS A 192 7.88 -32.84 7.55
CA LYS A 192 9.07 -33.50 6.98
C LYS A 192 10.05 -33.95 8.08
N ALA A 193 10.23 -33.10 9.09
CA ALA A 193 11.07 -33.40 10.27
C ALA A 193 10.41 -34.35 11.28
N LYS A 194 9.19 -34.85 11.02
CA LYS A 194 8.39 -35.68 11.94
C LYS A 194 8.12 -35.01 13.30
N ASN A 195 8.13 -33.68 13.35
CA ASN A 195 7.79 -32.90 14.54
C ASN A 195 6.30 -32.52 14.52
N GLU A 196 5.43 -33.50 14.79
CA GLU A 196 3.98 -33.33 14.74
C GLU A 196 3.46 -32.28 15.73
N PHE A 197 4.11 -32.15 16.88
CA PHE A 197 3.76 -31.14 17.88
C PHE A 197 3.94 -29.72 17.34
N ALA A 198 5.12 -29.41 16.78
CA ALA A 198 5.39 -28.10 16.22
C ALA A 198 4.53 -27.81 14.97
N ALA A 199 4.26 -28.82 14.15
CA ALA A 199 3.35 -28.68 13.02
C ALA A 199 1.94 -28.26 13.46
N LYS A 200 1.32 -29.01 14.39
CA LYS A 200 -0.01 -28.70 14.91
C LYS A 200 -0.08 -27.36 15.63
N ALA A 201 0.92 -27.02 16.45
CA ALA A 201 0.98 -25.71 17.11
C ALA A 201 1.04 -24.55 16.09
N THR A 202 1.74 -24.75 14.97
CA THR A 202 1.85 -23.77 13.90
C THR A 202 0.54 -23.66 13.10
N GLU A 203 -0.15 -24.77 12.85
CA GLU A 203 -1.50 -24.78 12.26
C GLU A 203 -2.52 -24.03 13.14
N GLU A 204 -2.48 -24.25 14.45
CA GLU A 204 -3.31 -23.52 15.42
C GLU A 204 -3.00 -22.02 15.41
N GLN A 205 -1.72 -21.64 15.30
CA GLN A 205 -1.32 -20.24 15.16
C GLN A 205 -1.86 -19.61 13.87
N ILE A 206 -1.85 -20.33 12.74
CA ILE A 206 -2.45 -19.86 11.48
C ILE A 206 -3.95 -19.65 11.65
N LYS A 207 -4.65 -20.62 12.28
CA LYS A 207 -6.09 -20.53 12.57
C LYS A 207 -6.41 -19.30 13.43
N LEU A 208 -5.63 -19.06 14.48
CA LEU A 208 -5.80 -17.92 15.38
C LEU A 208 -5.63 -16.59 14.64
N LEU A 209 -4.58 -16.45 13.82
CA LEU A 209 -4.34 -15.21 13.06
C LEU A 209 -5.48 -14.87 12.10
N ARG A 210 -6.03 -15.87 11.41
CA ARG A 210 -7.18 -15.67 10.50
C ARG A 210 -8.43 -15.25 11.27
N LEU A 211 -8.68 -15.85 12.43
CA LEU A 211 -9.82 -15.52 13.27
C LEU A 211 -9.67 -14.11 13.87
N GLN A 212 -8.51 -13.76 14.40
CA GLN A 212 -8.22 -12.41 14.94
C GLN A 212 -8.40 -11.32 13.88
N ARG A 213 -8.07 -11.59 12.61
CA ARG A 213 -8.34 -10.68 11.50
C ARG A 213 -9.83 -10.37 11.39
N HIS A 214 -10.66 -11.40 11.34
CA HIS A 214 -12.11 -11.23 11.25
C HIS A 214 -12.70 -10.53 12.49
N LEU A 215 -12.18 -10.82 13.68
CA LEU A 215 -12.59 -10.09 14.89
C LEU A 215 -12.24 -8.60 14.80
N GLN A 216 -11.06 -8.27 14.30
CA GLN A 216 -10.62 -6.89 14.14
C GLN A 216 -11.46 -6.13 13.12
N GLU A 217 -11.83 -6.77 12.01
CA GLU A 217 -12.74 -6.20 10.99
C GLU A 217 -14.15 -5.97 11.56
N ASP A 218 -14.70 -6.95 12.26
CA ASP A 218 -16.08 -6.91 12.78
C ASP A 218 -16.25 -5.94 13.96
N LEU A 219 -15.23 -5.82 14.81
CA LEU A 219 -15.31 -5.09 16.09
C LEU A 219 -14.59 -3.75 16.08
N ASP A 220 -13.90 -3.42 14.98
CA ASP A 220 -13.06 -2.22 14.84
C ASP A 220 -12.07 -2.04 16.01
N LYS A 221 -11.46 -3.15 16.43
CA LYS A 221 -10.57 -3.23 17.60
C LYS A 221 -9.31 -4.07 17.31
N PRO A 222 -8.16 -3.74 17.91
CA PRO A 222 -6.91 -4.46 17.64
C PRO A 222 -6.92 -5.84 18.31
N TYR A 223 -7.24 -6.88 17.53
CA TYR A 223 -7.21 -8.28 17.97
C TYR A 223 -6.02 -9.07 17.40
N LEU A 224 -5.37 -8.56 16.35
CA LEU A 224 -4.26 -9.24 15.70
C LEU A 224 -3.02 -9.31 16.61
N ASP A 225 -2.33 -10.45 16.59
CA ASP A 225 -1.07 -10.70 17.32
C ASP A 225 -1.21 -10.89 18.84
N LEU A 226 -2.44 -10.88 19.36
CA LEU A 226 -2.72 -11.28 20.74
C LEU A 226 -2.49 -12.79 20.93
N SER A 227 -2.18 -13.20 22.17
CA SER A 227 -2.28 -14.62 22.50
C SER A 227 -3.74 -15.07 22.43
N LEU A 228 -3.97 -16.38 22.30
CA LEU A 228 -5.33 -16.94 22.37
C LEU A 228 -6.05 -16.52 23.67
N HIS A 229 -5.32 -16.54 24.79
CA HIS A 229 -5.80 -16.10 26.09
C HIS A 229 -6.20 -14.62 26.06
N ASP A 230 -5.30 -13.73 25.64
CA ASP A 230 -5.58 -12.28 25.59
C ASP A 230 -6.74 -11.96 24.64
N THR A 231 -6.87 -12.71 23.55
CA THR A 231 -7.99 -12.60 22.60
C THR A 231 -9.32 -12.91 23.29
N VAL A 232 -9.37 -14.00 24.05
CA VAL A 232 -10.55 -14.41 24.81
C VAL A 232 -10.87 -13.42 25.92
N THR A 233 -9.86 -13.00 26.69
CA THR A 233 -10.02 -12.03 27.77
C THR A 233 -10.59 -10.72 27.23
N ASN A 234 -10.02 -10.15 26.16
CA ASN A 234 -10.53 -8.92 25.55
C ASN A 234 -11.96 -9.07 25.03
N LEU A 235 -12.33 -10.22 24.42
CA LEU A 235 -13.72 -10.46 24.01
C LEU A 235 -14.69 -10.51 25.19
N ILE A 236 -14.26 -11.04 26.35
CA ILE A 236 -15.07 -11.05 27.56
C ILE A 236 -15.23 -9.63 28.11
N LEU A 237 -14.13 -8.87 28.21
CA LEU A 237 -14.14 -7.48 28.68
C LEU A 237 -14.97 -6.57 27.77
N ASP A 238 -15.01 -6.86 26.47
CA ASP A 238 -15.80 -6.15 25.48
C ASP A 238 -17.28 -6.60 25.43
N GLY A 239 -17.69 -7.57 26.25
CA GLY A 239 -19.07 -8.09 26.30
C GLY A 239 -19.43 -9.07 25.17
N HIS A 240 -18.47 -9.52 24.37
CA HIS A 240 -18.65 -10.47 23.26
C HIS A 240 -18.59 -11.94 23.73
N HIS A 241 -19.35 -12.28 24.78
CA HIS A 241 -19.31 -13.58 25.45
C HIS A 241 -19.53 -14.79 24.53
N LYS A 242 -20.41 -14.68 23.52
CA LYS A 242 -20.66 -15.78 22.56
C LYS A 242 -19.43 -16.10 21.70
N ARG A 243 -18.67 -15.07 21.29
CA ARG A 243 -17.44 -15.22 20.50
C ARG A 243 -16.31 -15.78 21.35
N ALA A 244 -16.21 -15.34 22.60
CA ALA A 244 -15.29 -15.93 23.57
C ALA A 244 -15.59 -17.43 23.79
N GLU A 245 -16.86 -17.81 23.99
CA GLU A 245 -17.26 -19.22 24.14
C GLU A 245 -16.94 -20.07 22.90
N GLN A 246 -17.10 -19.50 21.69
CA GLN A 246 -16.71 -20.18 20.47
C GLN A 246 -15.20 -20.47 20.43
N LEU A 247 -14.36 -19.52 20.84
CA LEU A 247 -12.91 -19.73 20.91
C LEU A 247 -12.51 -20.82 21.91
N TYR A 248 -13.17 -20.89 23.08
CA TYR A 248 -12.96 -21.98 24.04
C TYR A 248 -13.19 -23.36 23.41
N ARG A 249 -14.25 -23.50 22.60
CA ARG A 249 -14.58 -24.75 21.89
C ARG A 249 -13.59 -25.03 20.75
N ASP A 250 -13.30 -24.03 19.95
CA ASP A 250 -12.51 -24.16 18.72
C ASP A 250 -11.02 -24.43 18.97
N PHE A 251 -10.49 -24.02 20.12
CA PHE A 251 -9.10 -24.23 20.53
C PHE A 251 -8.93 -25.15 21.75
N LYS A 252 -10.02 -25.72 22.29
CA LYS A 252 -10.00 -26.66 23.41
C LYS A 252 -9.19 -26.15 24.62
N ILE A 253 -9.40 -24.89 24.98
CA ILE A 253 -8.65 -24.21 26.05
C ILE A 253 -8.96 -24.88 27.40
N PRO A 254 -7.96 -25.26 28.21
CA PRO A 254 -8.20 -25.85 29.54
C PRO A 254 -8.80 -24.84 30.54
N ASP A 255 -9.90 -25.20 31.20
CA ASP A 255 -10.74 -24.30 32.01
C ASP A 255 -10.06 -23.61 33.22
N LYS A 256 -8.96 -24.15 33.77
CA LYS A 256 -8.62 -23.87 35.18
C LYS A 256 -7.81 -22.60 35.46
N ARG A 257 -6.97 -22.11 34.54
CA ARG A 257 -6.03 -20.99 34.81
C ARG A 257 -6.62 -19.61 34.51
N ASP A 258 -7.63 -19.56 33.65
CA ASP A 258 -8.16 -18.32 33.08
C ASP A 258 -9.43 -17.86 33.83
N LEU A 259 -10.13 -18.77 34.52
CA LEU A 259 -11.28 -18.45 35.36
C LEU A 259 -10.93 -17.55 36.55
N GLU A 260 -9.75 -17.72 37.14
CA GLU A 260 -9.28 -16.86 38.25
C GLU A 260 -9.05 -15.43 37.77
N GLN A 261 -8.39 -15.24 36.62
CA GLN A 261 -8.12 -13.91 36.07
C GLN A 261 -9.37 -13.24 35.52
N ALA A 262 -10.24 -13.99 34.83
CA ALA A 262 -11.53 -13.50 34.36
C ALA A 262 -12.45 -13.12 35.53
N ALA A 263 -12.39 -13.86 36.64
CA ALA A 263 -13.12 -13.52 37.85
C ALA A 263 -12.61 -12.22 38.48
N ASP A 264 -11.29 -12.02 38.54
CA ASP A 264 -10.70 -10.81 39.11
C ASP A 264 -11.05 -9.56 38.31
N ALA A 265 -10.98 -9.63 36.97
CA ALA A 265 -11.38 -8.54 36.10
C ALA A 265 -12.88 -8.21 36.22
N ALA A 266 -13.75 -9.23 36.23
CA ALA A 266 -15.19 -9.04 36.39
C ALA A 266 -15.55 -8.37 37.73
N ILE A 267 -14.85 -8.72 38.81
CA ILE A 267 -15.00 -8.12 40.14
C ILE A 267 -14.57 -6.66 40.16
N GLU A 268 -13.43 -6.34 39.54
CA GLU A 268 -12.92 -4.96 39.44
C GLU A 268 -13.91 -4.06 38.69
N HIS A 269 -14.50 -4.56 37.60
CA HIS A 269 -15.47 -3.85 36.78
C HIS A 269 -16.85 -3.72 37.43
N LYS A 270 -17.13 -4.50 38.49
CA LYS A 270 -18.45 -4.56 39.14
C LYS A 270 -19.59 -4.90 38.17
N ASN A 271 -19.28 -5.64 37.10
CA ASN A 271 -20.27 -5.99 36.08
C ASN A 271 -20.91 -7.34 36.40
N GLU A 272 -22.20 -7.32 36.73
CA GLU A 272 -22.92 -8.54 37.12
C GLU A 272 -23.05 -9.55 35.97
N ALA A 273 -23.11 -9.09 34.71
CA ALA A 273 -23.20 -9.98 33.55
C ALA A 273 -21.89 -10.77 33.35
N GLU A 274 -20.74 -10.10 33.52
CA GLU A 274 -19.42 -10.74 33.46
C GLU A 274 -19.26 -11.77 34.58
N MET A 275 -19.65 -11.42 35.82
CA MET A 275 -19.58 -12.34 36.95
C MET A 275 -20.48 -13.58 36.75
N ASN A 276 -21.68 -13.41 36.19
CA ASN A 276 -22.58 -14.52 35.85
C ASN A 276 -21.99 -15.43 34.77
N PHE A 277 -21.34 -14.84 33.77
CA PHE A 277 -20.70 -15.60 32.70
C PHE A 277 -19.56 -16.46 33.24
N VAL A 278 -18.67 -15.89 34.07
CA VAL A 278 -17.57 -16.66 34.69
C VAL A 278 -18.11 -17.74 35.63
N LEU A 279 -19.15 -17.45 36.42
CA LEU A 279 -19.82 -18.46 37.27
C LEU A 279 -20.42 -19.63 36.48
N SER A 280 -20.97 -19.37 35.28
CA SER A 280 -21.53 -20.43 34.42
C SER A 280 -20.49 -21.44 33.92
N LYS A 281 -19.20 -21.11 34.06
CA LYS A 281 -18.07 -21.93 33.64
C LYS A 281 -17.36 -22.63 34.80
N CYS A 282 -17.70 -22.30 36.06
CA CYS A 282 -17.16 -23.00 37.23
C CYS A 282 -17.86 -24.36 37.42
N GLY A 283 -17.11 -25.46 37.31
CA GLY A 283 -17.54 -26.83 37.61
C GLY A 283 -17.44 -27.20 39.10
N ALA A 284 -18.01 -28.35 39.46
CA ALA A 284 -17.97 -28.87 40.84
C ALA A 284 -16.57 -29.42 41.17
N GLY A 285 -15.73 -28.60 41.80
CA GLY A 285 -14.37 -28.99 42.19
C GLY A 285 -13.51 -27.80 42.63
N THR A 286 -12.23 -27.81 42.28
CA THR A 286 -11.23 -26.78 42.64
C THR A 286 -11.57 -25.33 42.22
N GLU A 287 -12.60 -25.14 41.41
CA GLU A 287 -13.16 -23.84 41.00
C GLU A 287 -14.19 -23.26 41.99
N ALA A 288 -14.50 -24.01 43.06
CA ALA A 288 -15.40 -23.58 44.13
C ALA A 288 -14.95 -22.28 44.80
N THR A 289 -13.63 -22.05 44.92
CA THR A 289 -13.05 -20.82 45.50
C THR A 289 -13.31 -19.59 44.63
N VAL A 290 -13.20 -19.74 43.30
CA VAL A 290 -13.47 -18.68 42.31
C VAL A 290 -14.97 -18.36 42.30
N ALA A 291 -15.81 -19.40 42.29
CA ALA A 291 -17.25 -19.25 42.35
C ALA A 291 -17.70 -18.55 43.66
N GLU A 292 -17.09 -18.90 44.80
CA GLU A 292 -17.39 -18.26 46.08
C GLU A 292 -16.96 -16.79 46.10
N LYS A 293 -15.80 -16.46 45.52
CA LYS A 293 -15.30 -15.08 45.38
C LYS A 293 -16.25 -14.21 44.54
N LEU A 294 -16.72 -14.72 43.41
CA LEU A 294 -17.67 -14.03 42.53
C LEU A 294 -19.03 -13.83 43.18
N ASN A 295 -19.56 -14.86 43.85
CA ASN A 295 -20.84 -14.76 44.56
C ASN A 295 -20.79 -13.72 45.70
N ARG A 296 -19.66 -13.63 46.42
CA ARG A 296 -19.44 -12.59 47.44
C ARG A 296 -19.42 -11.18 46.83
N ALA A 297 -18.73 -10.98 45.70
CA ALA A 297 -18.68 -9.69 45.01
C ALA A 297 -20.07 -9.23 44.51
N ARG A 298 -20.87 -10.15 43.93
CA ARG A 298 -22.26 -9.86 43.51
C ARG A 298 -23.16 -9.47 44.69
N ALA A 299 -23.07 -10.20 45.80
CA ALA A 299 -23.85 -9.90 47.00
C ALA A 299 -23.52 -8.53 47.61
N GLN A 300 -22.29 -8.02 47.41
CA GLN A 300 -21.89 -6.67 47.82
C GLN A 300 -22.44 -5.58 46.88
N LEU A 301 -22.64 -5.89 45.59
CA LEU A 301 -23.25 -4.97 44.63
C LEU A 301 -24.76 -4.80 44.82
N LEU A 302 -25.46 -5.87 45.22
CA LEU A 302 -26.90 -5.84 45.52
C LEU A 302 -27.27 -5.12 46.83
N LYS A 303 -26.28 -4.79 47.67
CA LYS A 303 -26.47 -4.08 48.96
C LYS A 303 -26.23 -2.57 48.89
N LYS A 304 -25.96 -2.04 47.70
CA LYS A 304 -25.79 -0.61 47.40
C LYS A 304 -26.96 -0.08 46.59
#